data_AF-J8IEU4-F1
#
_entry.id   AF-J8IEU4-F1
#
_cell.length_a   1.000
_cell.length_b   1.000
_cell.length_c   1.000
_cell.angle_alpha   90.00
_cell.angle_beta   90.00
_cell.angle_gamma   90.00
#
_symmetry.space_group_name_H-M   'P 1'
#
loop_
_entity.id
_entity.type
_entity.pdbx_description
1 polymer ?
#
loop_
_entity_poly.entity_id
_entity_poly.type
_entity_poly.pdbx_seq_one_letter_code
_entity_poly.pdbx_strand_id
1 'polypeptide(L)'
;MDTDTVSPFVKGVEILPDGSVARTGTNYSGKFQEAHDASKASIQSRISNLESGGVKGTGKVGTKDSRPDFVGKLKGEEVKLPNVKTEKVTFNKRNPNDTAQLRKDFNKIRKDLMKSMADNPEKIKELKKAGISDNDIEDMMEYGLVPDGWQVHHKIPLDQGGTNNVENLVLIKNHPYHKVITNEQNSLTKGMKPGDSKIVDFPIPKGEIYPPNKE
;
A
#
# COMPACT_ATOMS: atom_id res chain seq x y z
N MET A 1 31.40 -21.08 51.26
CA MET A 1 30.53 -19.89 51.10
C MET A 1 30.70 -19.55 49.64
N ASP A 2 29.86 -20.16 48.82
CA ASP A 2 30.07 -20.21 47.38
C ASP A 2 28.78 -19.72 46.71
N THR A 3 28.93 -18.74 45.84
CA THR A 3 27.87 -17.94 45.25
C THR A 3 27.32 -18.63 44.00
N ASP A 4 26.10 -19.14 44.08
CA ASP A 4 25.35 -19.60 42.91
C ASP A 4 24.82 -18.39 42.12
N THR A 5 25.42 -18.13 40.96
CA THR A 5 24.85 -17.24 39.93
C THR A 5 24.28 -18.12 38.81
N VAL A 6 22.97 -18.30 38.78
CA VAL A 6 22.28 -19.04 37.71
C VAL A 6 21.82 -18.06 36.64
N SER A 7 22.37 -18.20 35.43
CA SER A 7 21.92 -17.50 34.22
C SER A 7 20.82 -18.33 33.53
N PRO A 8 19.70 -17.75 33.07
CA PRO A 8 18.64 -18.51 32.42
C PRO A 8 19.02 -18.85 30.96
N PHE A 9 19.18 -20.15 30.69
CA PHE A 9 19.36 -20.70 29.35
C PHE A 9 18.06 -20.60 28.53
N VAL A 10 18.13 -19.92 27.38
CA VAL A 10 17.11 -20.04 26.33
C VAL A 10 17.43 -21.29 25.51
N LYS A 11 16.54 -22.30 25.53
CA LYS A 11 16.65 -23.49 24.69
C LYS A 11 16.67 -23.10 23.20
N GLY A 12 17.72 -23.50 22.48
CA GLY A 12 17.74 -23.51 21.00
C GLY A 12 18.86 -22.71 20.32
N VAL A 13 19.92 -22.30 21.02
CA VAL A 13 21.07 -21.63 20.42
C VAL A 13 22.36 -22.30 20.90
N GLU A 14 23.15 -22.85 19.98
CA GLU A 14 24.48 -23.39 20.24
C GLU A 14 25.53 -22.39 19.73
N ILE A 15 26.46 -22.00 20.61
CA ILE A 15 27.58 -21.11 20.26
C ILE A 15 28.80 -21.97 19.99
N LEU A 16 29.37 -21.83 18.79
CA LEU A 16 30.55 -22.57 18.37
C LEU A 16 31.82 -22.00 19.02
N PRO A 17 32.92 -22.78 19.10
CA PRO A 17 34.15 -22.35 19.78
C PRO A 17 34.82 -21.09 19.19
N ASP A 18 34.49 -20.74 17.95
CA ASP A 18 34.98 -19.53 17.26
C ASP A 18 34.07 -18.30 17.48
N GLY A 19 33.05 -18.42 18.33
CA GLY A 19 32.09 -17.36 18.63
C GLY A 19 30.96 -17.21 17.60
N SER A 20 30.92 -18.06 16.57
CA SER A 20 29.81 -18.06 15.60
C SER A 20 28.59 -18.81 16.16
N VAL A 21 27.40 -18.42 15.71
CA VAL A 21 26.13 -18.98 16.19
C VAL A 21 25.49 -19.82 15.09
N ALA A 22 25.33 -21.13 15.32
CA ALA A 22 24.63 -22.03 14.43
C ALA A 22 23.17 -22.21 14.90
N ARG A 23 22.19 -21.84 14.06
CA ARG A 23 20.77 -22.10 14.30
C ARG A 23 20.33 -23.33 13.52
N THR A 24 20.22 -24.47 14.17
CA THR A 24 19.68 -25.69 13.56
C THR A 24 18.15 -25.71 13.66
N GLY A 25 17.50 -25.51 12.52
CA GLY A 25 16.19 -26.03 12.12
C GLY A 25 14.98 -25.91 13.07
N THR A 26 14.11 -24.94 12.79
CA THR A 26 12.65 -25.22 12.81
C THR A 26 12.10 -24.94 11.42
N ASN A 27 11.72 -26.01 10.71
CA ASN A 27 11.02 -25.92 9.43
C ASN A 27 9.62 -25.37 9.69
N TYR A 28 9.38 -24.11 9.32
CA TYR A 28 8.05 -23.50 9.33
C TYR A 28 7.67 -23.07 7.90
N SER A 29 7.51 -24.05 7.00
CA SER A 29 7.16 -23.82 5.58
C SER A 29 5.74 -24.26 5.20
N GLY A 30 4.89 -24.66 6.15
CA GLY A 30 3.62 -25.32 5.83
C GLY A 30 2.33 -24.49 5.87
N LYS A 31 2.32 -23.26 6.39
CA LYS A 31 1.05 -22.54 6.68
C LYS A 31 0.86 -21.16 6.04
N PHE A 32 1.90 -20.60 5.42
CA PHE A 32 1.74 -19.30 4.75
C PHE A 32 1.05 -19.44 3.39
N GLN A 33 1.29 -20.52 2.64
CA GLN A 33 0.65 -20.71 1.34
C GLN A 33 -0.88 -20.85 1.47
N GLU A 34 -1.34 -21.65 2.44
CA GLU A 34 -2.77 -21.90 2.67
C GLU A 34 -3.51 -20.63 3.17
N ALA A 35 -2.86 -19.80 4.00
CA ALA A 35 -3.42 -18.51 4.42
C ALA A 35 -3.39 -17.45 3.31
N HIS A 36 -2.39 -17.48 2.42
CA HIS A 36 -2.33 -16.62 1.23
C HIS A 36 -3.39 -16.99 0.20
N ASP A 37 -3.63 -18.28 -0.02
CA ASP A 37 -4.66 -18.76 -0.96
C ASP A 37 -6.07 -18.55 -0.39
N ALA A 38 -6.28 -18.75 0.91
CA ALA A 38 -7.54 -18.41 1.59
C ALA A 38 -7.82 -16.89 1.58
N SER A 39 -6.78 -16.05 1.71
CA SER A 39 -6.90 -14.59 1.60
C SER A 39 -7.23 -14.15 0.16
N LYS A 40 -6.58 -14.75 -0.85
CA LYS A 40 -6.94 -14.55 -2.27
C LYS A 40 -8.38 -14.98 -2.56
N ALA A 41 -8.80 -16.15 -2.07
CA ALA A 41 -10.16 -16.66 -2.26
C ALA A 41 -11.23 -15.82 -1.54
N SER A 42 -10.95 -15.30 -0.35
CA SER A 42 -11.86 -14.42 0.40
C SER A 42 -12.02 -13.04 -0.26
N ILE A 43 -10.94 -12.49 -0.83
CA ILE A 43 -11.00 -11.24 -1.60
C ILE A 43 -11.69 -11.45 -2.95
N GLN A 44 -11.40 -12.55 -3.67
CA GLN A 44 -12.08 -12.88 -4.92
C GLN A 44 -13.58 -13.15 -4.71
N SER A 45 -13.96 -13.85 -3.64
CA SER A 45 -15.36 -14.11 -3.28
C SER A 45 -16.15 -12.83 -2.97
N ARG A 46 -15.49 -11.83 -2.37
CA ARG A 46 -16.11 -10.52 -2.10
C ARG A 46 -16.23 -9.65 -3.35
N ILE A 47 -15.34 -9.81 -4.32
CA ILE A 47 -15.39 -9.08 -5.60
C ILE A 47 -16.40 -9.74 -6.56
N SER A 48 -16.50 -11.06 -6.60
CA SER A 48 -17.42 -11.78 -7.51
C SER A 48 -18.89 -11.55 -7.20
N ASN A 49 -19.25 -11.31 -5.94
CA ASN A 49 -20.63 -11.06 -5.53
C ASN A 49 -21.13 -9.64 -5.85
N LEU A 50 -20.31 -8.81 -6.50
CA LEU A 50 -20.71 -7.51 -7.05
C LEU A 50 -20.99 -7.54 -8.56
N GLU A 51 -20.75 -8.66 -9.25
CA GLU A 51 -20.91 -8.80 -10.71
C GLU A 51 -22.05 -9.76 -11.12
N SER A 52 -23.18 -9.77 -10.41
CA SER A 52 -24.41 -10.44 -10.88
C SER A 52 -25.50 -9.46 -11.29
N GLY A 53 -25.17 -8.63 -12.27
CA GLY A 53 -26.11 -7.94 -13.15
C GLY A 53 -25.64 -8.13 -14.59
N GLY A 54 -25.97 -9.28 -15.18
CA GLY A 54 -25.29 -9.78 -16.37
C GLY A 54 -25.48 -8.95 -17.63
N VAL A 55 -24.48 -8.96 -18.52
CA VAL A 55 -24.66 -8.99 -19.97
C VAL A 55 -23.51 -9.78 -20.59
N LYS A 56 -23.85 -10.83 -21.35
CA LYS A 56 -22.95 -11.59 -22.21
C LYS A 56 -22.65 -10.74 -23.45
N GLY A 57 -21.40 -10.29 -23.62
CA GLY A 57 -21.01 -9.52 -24.80
C GLY A 57 -19.50 -9.34 -24.91
N THR A 58 -18.91 -9.98 -25.92
CA THR A 58 -17.53 -9.76 -26.36
C THR A 58 -17.37 -8.34 -26.90
N GLY A 59 -16.57 -7.51 -26.24
CA GLY A 59 -16.22 -6.17 -26.72
C GLY A 59 -15.37 -5.43 -25.68
N LYS A 60 -14.22 -4.92 -26.11
CA LYS A 60 -13.32 -4.07 -25.33
C LYS A 60 -14.03 -2.71 -25.11
N VAL A 61 -14.93 -2.62 -24.14
CA VAL A 61 -15.63 -1.38 -23.78
C VAL A 61 -14.81 -0.69 -22.69
N GLY A 62 -14.06 0.35 -23.07
CA GLY A 62 -13.56 1.31 -22.11
C GLY A 62 -14.74 2.09 -21.54
N THR A 63 -15.33 1.59 -20.45
CA THR A 63 -16.33 2.33 -19.71
C THR A 63 -15.64 3.52 -19.05
N LYS A 64 -15.73 4.70 -19.66
CA LYS A 64 -15.37 5.95 -18.99
C LYS A 64 -16.31 6.08 -17.79
N ASP A 65 -15.76 5.90 -16.59
CA ASP A 65 -16.47 6.12 -15.33
C ASP A 65 -17.00 7.55 -15.31
N SER A 66 -18.32 7.69 -15.46
CA SER A 66 -19.03 8.97 -15.61
C SER A 66 -19.18 9.73 -14.30
N ARG A 67 -18.78 9.13 -13.16
CA ARG A 67 -18.79 9.82 -11.87
C ARG A 67 -17.88 11.05 -11.92
N PRO A 68 -18.27 12.16 -11.27
CA PRO A 68 -17.42 13.34 -11.22
C PRO A 68 -16.08 13.03 -10.54
N ASP A 69 -15.05 13.77 -10.93
CA ASP A 69 -13.78 13.76 -10.20
C ASP A 69 -13.96 14.39 -8.83
N PHE A 70 -13.23 13.87 -7.84
CA PHE A 70 -13.22 14.43 -6.50
C PHE A 70 -12.62 15.86 -6.48
N VAL A 71 -13.21 16.75 -5.70
CA VAL A 71 -12.71 18.09 -5.42
C VAL A 71 -12.49 18.20 -3.91
N GLY A 72 -11.24 18.42 -3.49
CA GLY A 72 -10.88 18.61 -2.09
C GLY A 72 -10.39 20.03 -1.82
N LYS A 73 -10.00 20.30 -0.57
CA LYS A 73 -9.46 21.61 -0.17
C LYS A 73 -8.01 21.52 0.32
N LEU A 74 -7.19 22.47 -0.09
CA LEU A 74 -5.85 22.68 0.46
C LEU A 74 -5.68 24.14 0.85
N LYS A 75 -5.48 24.40 2.14
CA LYS A 75 -5.36 25.76 2.68
C LYS A 75 -6.54 26.68 2.31
N GLY A 76 -7.75 26.11 2.22
CA GLY A 76 -8.97 26.85 1.89
C GLY A 76 -9.29 26.91 0.39
N GLU A 77 -8.33 26.63 -0.49
CA GLU A 77 -8.53 26.61 -1.94
C GLU A 77 -9.04 25.25 -2.41
N GLU A 78 -9.96 25.25 -3.38
CA GLU A 78 -10.46 24.03 -4.01
C GLU A 78 -9.46 23.47 -5.02
N VAL A 79 -9.21 22.17 -4.95
CA VAL A 79 -8.31 21.44 -5.86
C VAL A 79 -9.05 20.25 -6.42
N LYS A 80 -9.25 20.24 -7.74
CA LYS A 80 -9.80 19.10 -8.47
C LYS A 80 -8.73 18.01 -8.61
N LEU A 81 -9.08 16.79 -8.21
CA LEU A 81 -8.26 15.60 -8.34
C LEU A 81 -8.77 14.74 -9.51
N PRO A 82 -8.24 14.89 -10.74
CA PRO A 82 -8.71 14.12 -11.89
C PRO A 82 -8.57 12.62 -11.64
N ASN A 83 -9.56 11.84 -12.07
CA ASN A 83 -9.60 10.37 -11.94
C ASN A 83 -9.50 9.84 -10.49
N VAL A 84 -9.77 10.69 -9.50
CA VAL A 84 -10.05 10.26 -8.13
C VAL A 84 -11.55 10.19 -7.98
N LYS A 85 -12.05 9.01 -7.63
CA LYS A 85 -13.48 8.77 -7.44
C LYS A 85 -13.76 8.49 -5.97
N THR A 86 -14.92 8.94 -5.53
CA THR A 86 -15.41 8.62 -4.20
C THR A 86 -16.11 7.26 -4.25
N GLU A 87 -15.69 6.35 -3.37
CA GLU A 87 -16.23 5.00 -3.26
C GLU A 87 -16.70 4.74 -1.84
N LYS A 88 -17.83 4.04 -1.69
CA LYS A 88 -18.32 3.65 -0.38
C LYS A 88 -17.46 2.52 0.16
N VAL A 89 -16.73 2.79 1.24
CA VAL A 89 -15.83 1.83 1.88
C VAL A 89 -16.24 1.61 3.33
N THR A 90 -16.21 0.35 3.75
CA THR A 90 -16.34 -0.04 5.16
C THR A 90 -14.95 -0.11 5.78
N PHE A 91 -14.67 0.79 6.72
CA PHE A 91 -13.44 0.79 7.49
C PHE A 91 -13.60 0.07 8.81
N ASN A 92 -12.49 -0.56 9.23
CA ASN A 92 -12.30 -1.11 10.55
C ASN A 92 -10.99 -0.55 11.08
N LYS A 93 -11.04 0.17 12.20
CA LYS A 93 -9.85 0.78 12.79
C LYS A 93 -8.96 -0.33 13.35
N ARG A 94 -7.80 -0.53 12.74
CA ARG A 94 -6.83 -1.55 13.12
C ARG A 94 -6.16 -1.22 14.46
N ASN A 95 -5.69 -2.25 15.16
CA ASN A 95 -4.86 -2.06 16.33
C ASN A 95 -3.57 -1.28 15.96
N PRO A 96 -3.12 -0.32 16.80
CA PRO A 96 -1.89 0.42 16.53
C PRO A 96 -0.64 -0.45 16.37
N ASN A 97 -0.54 -1.58 17.08
CA ASN A 97 0.61 -2.49 17.00
C ASN A 97 0.68 -3.19 15.63
N ASP A 98 -0.44 -3.69 15.13
CA ASP A 98 -0.52 -4.31 13.80
C ASP A 98 -0.18 -3.28 12.72
N THR A 99 -0.69 -2.06 12.86
CA THR A 99 -0.39 -0.95 11.96
C THR A 99 1.10 -0.61 11.97
N ALA A 100 1.73 -0.60 13.16
CA ALA A 100 3.16 -0.33 13.30
C ALA A 100 4.00 -1.42 12.63
N GLN A 101 3.60 -2.69 12.73
CA GLN A 101 4.31 -3.77 12.03
C GLN A 101 4.23 -3.60 10.51
N LEU A 102 3.04 -3.33 9.97
CA LEU A 102 2.87 -3.06 8.53
C LEU A 102 3.70 -1.85 8.06
N ARG A 103 3.84 -0.81 8.88
CA ARG A 103 4.70 0.34 8.56
C ARG A 103 6.18 -0.02 8.51
N LYS A 104 6.66 -0.94 9.36
CA LYS A 104 8.04 -1.42 9.29
C LYS A 104 8.29 -2.16 7.98
N ASP A 105 7.37 -3.05 7.60
CA ASP A 105 7.47 -3.86 6.38
C ASP A 105 7.39 -2.99 5.11
N PHE A 106 6.62 -1.90 5.17
CA PHE A 106 6.42 -0.99 4.05
C PHE A 106 7.72 -0.43 3.48
N ASN A 107 8.76 -0.20 4.29
CA ASN A 107 10.02 0.37 3.78
C ASN A 107 10.68 -0.52 2.72
N LYS A 108 10.64 -1.84 2.90
CA LYS A 108 11.16 -2.78 1.91
C LYS A 108 10.27 -2.79 0.67
N ILE A 109 8.96 -2.89 0.87
CA ILE A 109 7.97 -2.94 -0.21
C ILE A 109 8.02 -1.67 -1.08
N ARG A 110 8.18 -0.51 -0.46
CA ARG A 110 8.34 0.77 -1.16
C ARG A 110 9.57 0.77 -2.07
N LYS A 111 10.71 0.30 -1.58
CA LYS A 111 11.94 0.19 -2.38
C LYS A 111 11.74 -0.77 -3.55
N ASP A 112 11.19 -1.95 -3.28
CA ASP A 112 10.94 -2.96 -4.31
C ASP A 112 9.96 -2.44 -5.38
N LEU A 113 8.92 -1.69 -4.98
CA LEU A 113 8.00 -1.04 -5.90
C LEU A 113 8.72 -0.06 -6.84
N MET A 114 9.54 0.86 -6.29
CA MET A 114 10.27 1.84 -7.12
C MET A 114 11.16 1.15 -8.16
N LYS A 115 11.89 0.11 -7.74
CA LYS A 115 12.71 -0.70 -8.64
C LYS A 115 11.87 -1.36 -9.74
N SER A 116 10.75 -1.99 -9.37
CA SER A 116 9.87 -2.67 -10.34
C SER A 116 9.24 -1.72 -11.36
N MET A 117 8.95 -0.47 -10.96
CA MET A 117 8.43 0.54 -11.89
C MET A 117 9.52 1.03 -12.84
N ALA A 118 10.75 1.18 -12.35
CA ALA A 118 11.89 1.64 -13.15
C ALA A 118 12.52 0.55 -14.03
N ASP A 119 12.21 -0.73 -13.79
CA ASP A 119 12.63 -1.88 -14.62
C ASP A 119 11.58 -2.25 -15.69
N ASN A 120 10.40 -1.60 -15.68
CA ASN A 120 9.34 -1.87 -16.64
C ASN A 120 9.28 -0.79 -17.75
N PRO A 121 9.51 -1.14 -19.04
CA PRO A 121 9.54 -0.18 -20.13
C PRO A 121 8.25 0.64 -20.35
N GLU A 122 7.08 0.07 -20.04
CA GLU A 122 5.81 0.78 -20.13
C GLU A 122 5.68 1.80 -19.00
N LYS A 123 6.08 1.41 -17.78
CA LYS A 123 6.05 2.30 -16.61
C LYS A 123 7.07 3.42 -16.72
N ILE A 124 8.26 3.16 -17.25
CA ILE A 124 9.24 4.20 -17.57
C ILE A 124 8.62 5.28 -18.47
N LYS A 125 7.86 4.90 -19.50
CA LYS A 125 7.16 5.87 -20.37
C LYS A 125 6.14 6.70 -19.58
N GLU A 126 5.39 6.07 -18.67
CA GLU A 126 4.43 6.78 -17.82
C GLU A 126 5.11 7.73 -16.82
N LEU A 127 6.23 7.31 -16.20
CA LEU A 127 7.04 8.13 -15.29
C LEU A 127 7.60 9.36 -16.01
N LYS A 128 8.17 9.18 -17.20
CA LYS A 128 8.67 10.27 -18.04
C LYS A 128 7.57 11.24 -18.43
N LYS A 129 6.40 10.74 -18.85
CA LYS A 129 5.23 11.59 -19.14
C LYS A 129 4.75 12.38 -17.93
N ALA A 130 4.91 11.82 -16.72
CA ALA A 130 4.59 12.49 -15.47
C ALA A 130 5.62 13.55 -15.06
N GLY A 131 6.73 13.69 -15.81
CA GLY A 131 7.78 14.65 -15.59
C GLY A 131 8.87 14.19 -14.61
N ILE A 132 8.99 12.89 -14.37
CA ILE A 132 10.10 12.31 -13.59
C ILE A 132 11.32 12.21 -14.52
N SER A 133 12.48 12.69 -14.04
CA SER A 133 13.70 12.78 -14.84
C SER A 133 14.36 11.42 -15.06
N ASP A 134 15.25 11.32 -16.04
CA ASP A 134 16.04 10.10 -16.27
C ASP A 134 16.90 9.73 -15.06
N ASN A 135 17.51 10.73 -14.40
CA ASN A 135 18.30 10.54 -13.18
C ASN A 135 17.44 10.00 -12.03
N ASP A 136 16.23 10.55 -11.83
CA ASP A 136 15.32 10.03 -10.81
C ASP A 136 14.92 8.57 -11.09
N ILE A 137 14.72 8.21 -12.37
CA ILE A 137 14.38 6.84 -12.77
C ILE A 137 15.56 5.89 -12.53
N GLU A 138 16.79 6.35 -12.77
CA GLU A 138 18.01 5.60 -12.45
C GLU A 138 18.12 5.37 -10.93
N ASP A 139 17.93 6.40 -10.12
CA ASP A 139 17.91 6.31 -8.66
C ASP A 139 16.78 5.39 -8.13
N MET A 140 15.61 5.40 -8.78
CA MET A 140 14.54 4.46 -8.51
C MET A 140 14.98 3.02 -8.79
N MET A 141 15.64 2.77 -9.93
CA MET A 141 16.08 1.44 -10.36
C MET A 141 17.21 0.89 -9.47
N GLU A 142 18.23 1.69 -9.21
CA GLU A 142 19.42 1.25 -8.49
C GLU A 142 19.16 1.13 -6.99
N TYR A 143 18.53 2.15 -6.41
CA TYR A 143 18.44 2.33 -4.95
C TYR A 143 17.02 2.16 -4.39
N GLY A 144 15.99 2.15 -5.23
CA GLY A 144 14.59 2.15 -4.78
C GLY A 144 14.20 3.47 -4.12
N LEU A 145 14.81 4.58 -4.56
CA LEU A 145 14.48 5.93 -4.08
C LEU A 145 13.15 6.37 -4.67
N VAL A 146 12.45 7.24 -3.93
CA VAL A 146 11.25 7.89 -4.44
C VAL A 146 11.69 9.24 -5.00
N PRO A 147 11.30 9.62 -6.22
CA PRO A 147 11.70 10.89 -6.81
C PRO A 147 11.32 12.10 -5.95
N ASP A 148 12.11 13.16 -6.05
CA ASP A 148 11.85 14.38 -5.30
C ASP A 148 10.49 14.98 -5.65
N GLY A 149 9.74 15.36 -4.61
CA GLY A 149 8.38 15.87 -4.78
C GLY A 149 7.32 14.79 -5.01
N TRP A 150 7.65 13.50 -4.91
CA TRP A 150 6.71 12.37 -4.96
C TRP A 150 6.69 11.57 -3.64
N GLN A 151 5.63 10.79 -3.43
CA GLN A 151 5.47 9.85 -2.31
C GLN A 151 4.71 8.60 -2.77
N VAL A 152 4.94 7.47 -2.09
CA VAL A 152 4.09 6.27 -2.25
C VAL A 152 2.97 6.35 -1.23
N HIS A 153 1.74 6.42 -1.72
CA HIS A 153 0.52 6.55 -0.91
C HIS A 153 -0.26 5.25 -0.87
N HIS A 154 -0.80 4.90 0.29
CA HIS A 154 -1.76 3.82 0.43
C HIS A 154 -3.16 4.33 0.06
N LYS A 155 -3.78 3.76 -0.98
CA LYS A 155 -5.13 4.11 -1.44
C LYS A 155 -6.15 3.97 -0.31
N ILE A 156 -6.09 2.85 0.41
CA ILE A 156 -6.72 2.64 1.71
C ILE A 156 -5.65 2.64 2.80
N PRO A 157 -5.75 3.52 3.82
CA PRO A 157 -4.76 3.60 4.90
C PRO A 157 -4.58 2.29 5.67
N LEU A 158 -3.36 2.03 6.13
CA LEU A 158 -3.02 0.84 6.92
C LEU A 158 -3.79 0.79 8.26
N ASP A 159 -4.09 1.90 8.90
CA ASP A 159 -4.88 1.88 10.13
C ASP A 159 -6.38 1.67 9.88
N GLN A 160 -6.84 1.71 8.63
CA GLN A 160 -8.24 1.58 8.23
C GLN A 160 -8.54 0.30 7.45
N GLY A 161 -7.68 -0.72 7.58
CA GLY A 161 -7.85 -2.02 6.94
C GLY A 161 -7.07 -2.21 5.65
N GLY A 162 -6.41 -1.17 5.12
CA GLY A 162 -5.53 -1.29 3.95
C GLY A 162 -4.33 -2.20 4.17
N THR A 163 -3.67 -2.60 3.10
CA THR A 163 -2.51 -3.51 3.13
C THR A 163 -1.32 -2.91 2.38
N ASN A 164 -0.14 -3.52 2.50
CA ASN A 164 1.03 -3.16 1.68
C ASN A 164 1.02 -3.84 0.30
N ASN A 165 -0.11 -4.39 -0.16
CA ASN A 165 -0.20 -4.95 -1.51
C ASN A 165 -0.02 -3.82 -2.52
N VAL A 166 0.74 -4.08 -3.59
CA VAL A 166 1.05 -3.09 -4.63
C VAL A 166 -0.19 -2.45 -5.25
N GLU A 167 -1.30 -3.19 -5.36
CA GLU A 167 -2.59 -2.68 -5.84
C GLU A 167 -3.18 -1.57 -4.95
N ASN A 168 -2.87 -1.61 -3.65
CA ASN A 168 -3.25 -0.58 -2.68
C ASN A 168 -2.25 0.59 -2.64
N LEU A 169 -1.21 0.58 -3.47
CA LEU A 169 -0.20 1.63 -3.53
C LEU A 169 -0.36 2.47 -4.80
N VAL A 170 0.08 3.73 -4.72
CA VAL A 170 0.19 4.64 -5.86
C VAL A 170 1.38 5.58 -5.62
N LEU A 171 2.21 5.79 -6.64
CA LEU A 171 3.22 6.84 -6.66
C LEU A 171 2.52 8.17 -6.97
N ILE A 172 2.45 9.08 -6.02
CA ILE A 172 1.67 10.31 -6.10
C ILE A 172 2.55 11.55 -5.93
N LYS A 173 2.32 12.57 -6.77
CA LYS A 173 2.98 13.86 -6.65
C LYS A 173 2.51 14.58 -5.37
N ASN A 174 3.45 15.06 -4.58
CA ASN A 174 3.20 15.56 -3.23
C ASN A 174 2.27 16.77 -3.23
N HIS A 175 2.60 17.80 -4.01
CA HIS A 175 1.80 19.01 -4.10
C HIS A 175 1.12 19.14 -5.48
N PRO A 176 -0.18 19.48 -5.52
CA PRO A 176 -1.12 19.55 -4.38
C PRO A 176 -1.67 18.19 -3.95
N TYR A 177 -1.52 17.16 -4.79
CA TYR A 177 -2.39 15.99 -4.81
C TYR A 177 -2.35 15.12 -3.55
N HIS A 178 -1.17 14.66 -3.13
CA HIS A 178 -1.06 13.85 -1.91
C HIS A 178 -1.59 14.60 -0.68
N LYS A 179 -1.29 15.90 -0.58
CA LYS A 179 -1.78 16.73 0.54
C LYS A 179 -3.30 16.83 0.57
N VAL A 180 -3.93 17.10 -0.58
CA VAL A 180 -5.40 17.23 -0.68
C VAL A 180 -6.07 15.93 -0.31
N ILE A 181 -5.64 14.81 -0.89
CA ILE A 181 -6.29 13.52 -0.67
C ILE A 181 -6.11 13.04 0.77
N THR A 182 -4.90 13.14 1.33
CA THR A 182 -4.62 12.73 2.71
C THR A 182 -5.37 13.59 3.73
N ASN A 183 -5.55 14.89 3.48
CA ASN A 183 -6.35 15.75 4.35
C ASN A 183 -7.81 15.27 4.42
N GLU A 184 -8.41 14.95 3.26
CA GLU A 184 -9.79 14.46 3.22
C GLU A 184 -9.91 13.07 3.87
N GLN A 185 -9.02 12.14 3.49
CA GLN A 185 -9.04 10.78 4.03
C GLN A 185 -8.91 10.77 5.57
N ASN A 186 -8.07 11.65 6.12
CA ASN A 186 -7.93 11.82 7.57
C ASN A 186 -9.16 12.49 8.21
N SER A 187 -9.82 13.44 7.53
CA SER A 187 -11.01 14.12 8.06
C SER A 187 -12.17 13.13 8.23
N LEU A 188 -12.38 12.25 7.24
CA LEU A 188 -13.47 11.27 7.21
C LEU A 188 -13.37 10.19 8.29
N THR A 189 -12.14 9.91 8.74
CA THR A 189 -11.83 8.85 9.70
C THR A 189 -11.37 9.38 11.07
N LYS A 190 -11.45 10.70 11.27
CA LYS A 190 -11.06 11.38 12.50
C LYS A 190 -11.88 10.84 13.69
N GLY A 191 -11.17 10.56 14.80
CA GLY A 191 -11.79 10.15 16.07
C GLY A 191 -12.10 8.65 16.19
N MET A 192 -11.90 7.85 15.15
CA MET A 192 -12.06 6.40 15.23
C MET A 192 -11.03 5.78 16.19
N LYS A 193 -11.52 4.92 17.08
CA LYS A 193 -10.74 4.13 18.05
C LYS A 193 -10.53 2.71 17.54
N PRO A 194 -9.46 2.00 17.93
CA PRO A 194 -9.23 0.61 17.52
C PRO A 194 -10.46 -0.27 17.78
N GLY A 195 -10.88 -1.03 16.78
CA GLY A 195 -12.10 -1.84 16.81
C GLY A 195 -13.36 -1.16 16.26
N ASP A 196 -13.36 0.18 16.11
CA ASP A 196 -14.49 0.89 15.51
C ASP A 196 -14.65 0.52 14.03
N SER A 197 -15.91 0.46 13.58
CA SER A 197 -16.26 0.33 12.16
C SER A 197 -17.05 1.54 11.68
N LYS A 198 -16.79 1.98 10.44
CA LYS A 198 -17.53 3.09 9.82
C LYS A 198 -17.62 2.89 8.32
N ILE A 199 -18.79 3.19 7.75
CA ILE A 199 -18.96 3.29 6.30
C ILE A 199 -18.78 4.74 5.91
N VAL A 200 -17.89 5.01 4.95
CA VAL A 200 -17.64 6.37 4.44
C VAL A 200 -17.53 6.38 2.92
N ASP A 201 -17.94 7.48 2.33
CA ASP A 201 -17.66 7.78 0.93
C ASP A 201 -16.24 8.35 0.85
N PHE A 202 -15.30 7.55 0.35
CA PHE A 202 -13.86 7.78 0.46
C PHE A 202 -13.22 8.06 -0.91
N PRO A 203 -12.43 9.15 -1.06
CA PRO A 203 -11.72 9.41 -2.31
C PRO A 203 -10.56 8.43 -2.48
N ILE A 204 -10.56 7.66 -3.57
CA ILE A 204 -9.53 6.67 -3.89
C ILE A 204 -8.86 7.05 -5.21
N PRO A 205 -7.52 7.28 -5.23
CA PRO A 205 -6.82 7.52 -6.47
C PRO A 205 -6.69 6.21 -7.25
N LYS A 206 -6.95 6.29 -8.55
CA LYS A 206 -6.82 5.16 -9.48
C LYS A 206 -5.46 5.20 -10.17
N GLY A 207 -5.04 4.03 -10.69
CA GLY A 207 -3.75 3.85 -11.33
C GLY A 207 -2.59 3.63 -10.35
N GLU A 208 -1.38 3.65 -10.91
CA GLU A 208 -0.12 3.44 -10.19
C GLU A 208 0.72 4.73 -10.09
N ILE A 209 0.51 5.70 -10.98
CA ILE A 209 1.17 7.01 -10.98
C ILE A 209 0.09 8.09 -10.98
N TYR A 210 0.21 9.09 -10.10
CA TYR A 210 -0.77 10.15 -9.92
C TYR A 210 -0.14 11.55 -9.84
N PRO A 211 -0.65 12.58 -10.54
CA PRO A 211 -1.89 12.59 -11.33
C PRO A 211 -1.79 11.73 -12.59
N PRO A 212 -2.92 11.27 -13.15
CA PRO A 212 -2.90 10.57 -14.42
C PRO A 212 -2.31 11.48 -15.50
N ASN A 213 -1.48 10.90 -16.35
CA ASN A 213 -1.01 11.58 -17.56
C ASN A 213 -2.23 11.98 -18.40
N LYS A 214 -2.23 13.22 -18.92
CA LYS A 214 -3.22 13.61 -19.91
C LYS A 214 -2.99 12.73 -21.15
N GLU A 215 -4.05 12.07 -21.62
CA GLU A 215 -4.06 11.37 -22.91
C GLU A 215 -3.78 12.34 -24.06
#